data_AF-A0A968ZY49-F1
#
_entry.id   AF-A0A968ZY49-F1
#
_cell.length_a   1.000
_cell.length_b   1.000
_cell.length_c   1.000
_cell.angle_alpha   90.00
_cell.angle_beta   90.00
_cell.angle_gamma   90.00
#
_symmetry.space_group_name_H-M   'P 1'
#
loop_
_entity.id
_entity.type
_entity.pdbx_description
1 polymer ?
#
loop_
_entity_poly.entity_id
_entity_poly.type
_entity_poly.pdbx_seq_one_letter_code
_entity_poly.pdbx_strand_id
1 'polypeptide(L)'
;MNKLLLKALGASWLAFLIIGIVIKFCFAAPTITLLINRSYCAQTEWAQVAQTYRELYTRHQHKTLRLQSVVVFSDFDEAVFESPPLPTIVENLNIYGQFDPHRQKLLQQRYGQTQVIGCHSMKDFNHGVSADSMGKLGKISHKQ
;
A
#
# COMPACT_ATOMS: atom_id res chain seq x y z
N MET A 1 44.84 -12.27 -30.43
CA MET A 1 43.39 -12.28 -30.11
C MET A 1 43.14 -11.20 -29.04
N ASN A 2 42.44 -10.12 -29.40
CA ASN A 2 42.47 -8.85 -28.67
C ASN A 2 41.64 -8.88 -27.38
N LYS A 3 42.32 -9.13 -26.24
CA LYS A 3 41.73 -9.17 -24.89
C LYS A 3 40.97 -7.88 -24.49
N LEU A 4 41.32 -6.75 -25.10
CA LEU A 4 40.66 -5.45 -24.89
C LEU A 4 39.22 -5.40 -25.45
N LEU A 5 38.98 -6.00 -26.63
CA LEU A 5 37.64 -6.05 -27.24
C LEU A 5 36.68 -6.91 -26.40
N LEU A 6 37.17 -8.06 -25.89
CA LEU A 6 36.40 -8.92 -25.00
C LEU A 6 36.05 -8.23 -23.67
N LYS A 7 37.00 -7.46 -23.10
CA LYS A 7 36.75 -6.68 -21.88
C LYS A 7 35.72 -5.57 -22.08
N ALA A 8 35.78 -4.85 -23.20
CA ALA A 8 34.83 -3.80 -23.52
C ALA A 8 33.40 -4.35 -23.72
N LEU A 9 33.26 -5.44 -24.49
CA LEU A 9 31.98 -6.11 -24.70
C LEU A 9 31.39 -6.66 -23.39
N GLY A 10 32.22 -7.27 -22.55
CA GLY A 10 31.81 -7.75 -21.23
C GLY A 10 31.37 -6.60 -20.30
N ALA A 11 32.09 -5.49 -20.30
CA ALA A 11 31.76 -4.32 -19.48
C ALA A 11 30.43 -3.66 -19.89
N SER A 12 30.16 -3.54 -21.19
CA SER A 12 28.87 -3.03 -21.69
C SER A 12 27.71 -3.93 -21.27
N TRP A 13 27.86 -5.25 -21.39
CA TRP A 13 26.82 -6.19 -20.96
C TRP A 13 26.56 -6.10 -19.45
N LEU A 14 27.61 -5.96 -18.65
CA LEU A 14 27.50 -5.80 -17.20
C LEU A 14 26.78 -4.50 -16.82
N ALA A 15 27.10 -3.40 -17.50
CA ALA A 15 26.43 -2.11 -17.29
C ALA A 15 24.92 -2.20 -17.61
N PHE A 16 24.54 -2.86 -18.71
CA PHE A 16 23.13 -3.10 -19.05
C PHE A 16 22.40 -3.95 -18.00
N LEU A 17 23.04 -5.01 -17.49
CA LEU A 17 22.44 -5.85 -16.44
C LEU A 17 22.22 -5.07 -15.14
N ILE A 18 23.19 -4.26 -14.72
CA ILE A 18 23.07 -3.44 -13.50
C ILE A 18 21.90 -2.47 -13.64
N ILE A 19 21.79 -1.77 -14.78
CA ILE A 19 20.70 -0.82 -15.03
C ILE A 19 19.34 -1.53 -15.02
N GLY A 20 19.22 -2.70 -15.66
CA GLY A 20 17.98 -3.48 -15.66
C GLY A 20 17.55 -3.92 -14.26
N ILE A 21 18.50 -4.31 -13.40
CA ILE A 21 18.23 -4.68 -12.01
C ILE A 21 17.73 -3.47 -11.21
N VAL A 22 18.38 -2.32 -11.35
CA VAL A 22 17.99 -1.08 -10.64
C VAL A 22 16.57 -0.67 -11.01
N ILE A 23 16.21 -0.72 -12.30
CA ILE A 23 14.85 -0.38 -12.75
C ILE A 23 13.84 -1.33 -12.12
N LYS A 24 14.10 -2.64 -12.13
CA LYS A 24 13.18 -3.62 -11.54
C LYS A 24 12.99 -3.41 -10.03
N PHE A 25 14.05 -3.04 -9.32
CA PHE A 25 13.99 -2.82 -7.88
C PHE A 25 13.25 -1.51 -7.54
N CYS A 26 13.47 -0.44 -8.31
CA CYS A 26 12.76 0.83 -8.13
C CYS A 26 11.26 0.75 -8.47
N PHE A 27 10.85 -0.13 -9.38
CA PHE A 27 9.45 -0.28 -9.81
C PHE A 27 8.72 -1.46 -9.15
N ALA A 28 9.27 -2.05 -8.09
CA ALA A 28 8.57 -3.08 -7.35
C ALA A 28 7.30 -2.51 -6.69
N ALA A 29 6.15 -3.09 -6.99
CA ALA A 29 4.88 -2.65 -6.44
C ALA A 29 4.85 -2.83 -4.91
N PRO A 30 4.46 -1.80 -4.13
CA PRO A 30 4.35 -1.92 -2.68
C PRO A 30 3.32 -3.00 -2.33
N THR A 31 3.68 -3.89 -1.41
CA THR A 31 2.80 -4.95 -0.90
C THR A 31 2.25 -4.52 0.45
N ILE A 32 0.92 -4.52 0.60
CA ILE A 32 0.25 -4.05 1.82
C ILE A 32 -0.86 -5.01 2.25
N THR A 33 -1.17 -5.01 3.54
CA THR A 33 -2.38 -5.63 4.09
C THR A 33 -3.44 -4.54 4.29
N LEU A 34 -4.65 -4.76 3.79
CA LEU A 34 -5.74 -3.79 3.95
C LEU A 34 -6.61 -4.18 5.14
N LEU A 35 -6.76 -3.28 6.10
CA LEU A 35 -7.69 -3.43 7.21
C LEU A 35 -8.96 -2.63 6.90
N ILE A 36 -10.11 -3.30 6.85
CA ILE A 36 -11.42 -2.70 6.60
C ILE A 36 -12.19 -2.70 7.91
N ASN A 37 -12.40 -1.53 8.49
CA ASN A 37 -13.28 -1.38 9.65
C ASN A 37 -14.73 -1.30 9.19
N ARG A 38 -15.55 -2.25 9.63
CA ARG A 38 -17.00 -2.35 9.34
C ARG A 38 -17.88 -1.98 10.54
N SER A 39 -17.37 -1.15 11.45
CA SER A 39 -18.18 -0.49 12.49
C SER A 39 -19.37 0.23 11.87
N TYR A 40 -20.51 0.25 12.56
CA TYR A 40 -21.74 0.87 12.08
C TYR A 40 -21.54 2.33 11.63
N CYS A 41 -22.03 2.67 10.43
CA CYS A 41 -21.99 4.01 9.85
C CYS A 41 -23.15 4.24 8.87
N ALA A 42 -23.33 5.48 8.42
CA ALA A 42 -24.35 5.82 7.45
C ALA A 42 -24.06 5.19 6.08
N GLN A 43 -25.11 4.87 5.31
CA GLN A 43 -24.98 4.24 3.98
C GLN A 43 -24.08 5.05 3.03
N THR A 44 -24.12 6.38 3.11
CA THR A 44 -23.29 7.27 2.29
C THR A 44 -21.81 7.19 2.65
N GLU A 45 -21.48 7.06 3.93
CA GLU A 45 -20.10 6.89 4.41
C GLU A 45 -19.56 5.51 4.00
N TRP A 46 -20.38 4.46 4.15
CA TRP A 46 -20.01 3.13 3.71
C TRP A 46 -19.77 3.05 2.19
N ALA A 47 -20.61 3.72 1.40
CA ALA A 47 -20.42 3.81 -0.04
C ALA A 47 -19.05 4.43 -0.41
N GLN A 48 -18.56 5.40 0.37
CA GLN A 48 -17.22 5.95 0.18
C GLN A 48 -16.14 4.91 0.49
N VAL A 49 -16.26 4.18 1.61
CA VAL A 49 -15.32 3.10 1.98
C VAL A 49 -15.26 2.05 0.87
N ALA A 50 -16.41 1.62 0.36
CA ALA A 50 -16.50 0.67 -0.74
C ALA A 50 -15.87 1.20 -2.03
N GLN A 51 -16.05 2.49 -2.33
CA GLN A 51 -15.42 3.14 -3.47
C GLN A 51 -13.89 3.20 -3.33
N THR A 52 -13.36 3.55 -2.15
CA THR A 52 -11.92 3.53 -1.88
C THR A 52 -11.35 2.11 -1.98
N TYR A 53 -12.08 1.10 -1.52
CA TYR A 53 -11.70 -0.30 -1.72
C TYR A 53 -11.60 -0.64 -3.22
N ARG A 54 -12.60 -0.24 -4.01
CA ARG A 54 -12.62 -0.47 -5.45
C ARG A 54 -11.41 0.16 -6.15
N GLU A 55 -11.01 1.37 -5.75
CA GLU A 55 -9.80 2.03 -6.27
C GLU A 55 -8.50 1.28 -5.90
N LEU A 56 -8.40 0.81 -4.66
CA LEU A 56 -7.27 -0.03 -4.21
C LEU A 56 -7.23 -1.36 -4.96
N TYR A 57 -8.39 -1.97 -5.19
CA TYR A 57 -8.52 -3.20 -5.97
C TYR A 57 -8.11 -3.00 -7.43
N THR A 58 -8.49 -1.90 -8.06
CA THR A 58 -8.04 -1.53 -9.41
C THR A 58 -6.52 -1.34 -9.46
N ARG A 59 -5.92 -0.64 -8.48
CA ARG A 59 -4.46 -0.53 -8.37
C ARG A 59 -3.78 -1.89 -8.20
N HIS A 60 -4.42 -2.80 -7.46
CA HIS A 60 -3.97 -4.18 -7.36
C HIS A 60 -3.98 -4.89 -8.72
N GLN A 61 -5.05 -4.76 -9.49
CA GLN A 61 -5.13 -5.34 -10.84
C GLN A 61 -4.10 -4.76 -11.81
N HIS A 62 -3.81 -3.46 -11.73
CA HIS A 62 -2.78 -2.80 -12.53
C HIS A 62 -1.35 -3.05 -12.04
N LYS A 63 -1.14 -3.86 -10.99
CA LYS A 63 0.17 -4.16 -10.40
C LYS A 63 0.93 -2.92 -9.94
N THR A 64 0.24 -1.81 -9.65
CA THR A 64 0.84 -0.61 -9.06
C THR A 64 0.87 -0.67 -7.54
N LEU A 65 0.10 -1.57 -6.97
CA LEU A 65 0.02 -1.92 -5.55
C LEU A 65 -0.25 -3.42 -5.48
N ARG A 66 0.17 -4.12 -4.42
CA ARG A 66 -0.21 -5.50 -4.17
C ARG A 66 -0.96 -5.60 -2.84
N LEU A 67 -2.25 -5.92 -2.90
CA LEU A 67 -3.02 -6.27 -1.72
C LEU A 67 -2.69 -7.71 -1.35
N GLN A 68 -1.91 -7.91 -0.28
CA GLN A 68 -1.51 -9.24 0.18
C GLN A 68 -2.68 -9.96 0.84
N SER A 69 -3.37 -9.27 1.73
CA SER A 69 -4.54 -9.78 2.44
C SER A 69 -5.49 -8.62 2.74
N VAL A 70 -6.75 -8.97 2.94
CA VAL A 70 -7.78 -8.02 3.36
C VAL A 70 -8.37 -8.54 4.66
N VAL A 71 -8.28 -7.76 5.73
CA VAL A 71 -8.82 -8.11 7.04
C VAL A 71 -10.01 -7.21 7.31
N VAL A 72 -11.19 -7.80 7.37
CA VAL A 72 -12.44 -7.09 7.72
C VAL A 72 -12.66 -7.27 9.22
N PHE A 73 -12.87 -6.18 9.95
CA PHE A 73 -12.98 -6.25 11.41
C PHE A 73 -14.02 -5.27 11.97
N SER A 74 -14.58 -5.65 13.11
CA SER A 74 -15.40 -4.84 14.01
C SER A 74 -14.89 -4.99 15.44
N ASP A 75 -15.56 -4.36 16.41
CA ASP A 75 -15.38 -4.58 17.85
C ASP A 75 -15.71 -6.01 18.29
N PHE A 76 -16.57 -6.73 17.57
CA PHE A 76 -16.96 -8.10 17.90
C PHE A 76 -16.04 -9.15 17.26
N ASP A 77 -15.73 -9.03 15.97
CA ASP A 77 -15.10 -10.10 15.21
C ASP A 77 -14.18 -9.62 14.07
N GLU A 78 -13.38 -10.54 13.56
CA GLU A 78 -12.36 -10.34 12.53
C GLU A 78 -12.48 -11.47 11.50
N ALA A 79 -12.44 -11.12 10.22
CA ALA A 79 -12.42 -12.04 9.09
C ALA A 79 -11.22 -11.73 8.20
N VAL A 80 -10.37 -12.73 7.95
CA VAL A 80 -9.16 -12.58 7.14
C VAL A 80 -9.40 -13.21 5.77
N PHE A 81 -9.17 -12.41 4.72
CA PHE A 81 -9.16 -12.86 3.34
C PHE A 81 -7.71 -12.93 2.85
N GLU A 82 -7.20 -14.14 2.65
CA GLU A 82 -5.85 -14.38 2.10
C GLU A 82 -5.69 -13.87 0.66
N SER A 83 -6.80 -13.64 -0.04
CA SER A 83 -6.83 -13.01 -1.36
C SER A 83 -7.85 -11.88 -1.35
N PRO A 84 -7.56 -10.74 -2.02
CA PRO A 84 -8.47 -9.59 -2.02
C PRO A 84 -9.84 -9.98 -2.59
N PRO A 85 -10.94 -9.85 -1.81
CA PRO A 85 -12.27 -10.19 -2.31
C PRO A 85 -12.71 -9.23 -3.43
N LEU A 86 -13.71 -9.65 -4.21
CA LEU A 86 -14.31 -8.77 -5.23
C LEU A 86 -14.91 -7.52 -4.56
N PRO A 87 -14.86 -6.34 -5.21
CA PRO A 87 -15.45 -5.11 -4.66
C PRO A 87 -16.94 -5.25 -4.29
N THR A 88 -17.69 -6.03 -5.06
CA THR A 88 -19.09 -6.33 -4.79
C THR A 88 -19.31 -7.06 -3.46
N ILE A 89 -18.34 -7.84 -2.97
CA ILE A 89 -18.43 -8.49 -1.66
C ILE A 89 -18.30 -7.42 -0.56
N VAL A 90 -17.33 -6.50 -0.70
CA VAL A 90 -17.10 -5.42 0.28
C VAL A 90 -18.28 -4.47 0.34
N GLU A 91 -18.85 -4.11 -0.80
CA GLU A 91 -20.06 -3.27 -0.88
C GLU A 91 -21.24 -3.84 -0.08
N ASN A 92 -21.39 -5.16 -0.07
CA ASN A 92 -22.50 -5.86 0.57
C ASN A 92 -22.14 -6.44 1.96
N LEU A 93 -21.02 -6.02 2.56
CA LEU A 93 -20.70 -6.45 3.92
C LEU A 93 -21.71 -5.91 4.93
N ASN A 94 -22.05 -6.75 5.91
CA ASN A 94 -22.82 -6.30 7.06
C ASN A 94 -21.97 -5.36 7.92
N ILE A 95 -22.50 -4.16 8.14
CA ILE A 95 -21.88 -3.10 8.93
C ILE A 95 -22.52 -3.11 10.32
N TYR A 96 -21.73 -3.31 11.37
CA TYR A 96 -22.25 -3.44 12.73
C TYR A 96 -21.18 -3.17 13.77
N GLY A 97 -21.63 -2.98 15.02
CA GLY A 97 -20.76 -2.72 16.15
C GLY A 97 -20.19 -1.31 16.17
N GLN A 98 -19.32 -1.06 17.13
CA GLN A 98 -18.75 0.27 17.39
C GLN A 98 -17.29 0.37 16.93
N PHE A 99 -16.88 1.60 16.68
CA PHE A 99 -15.47 1.89 16.36
C PHE A 99 -14.61 1.70 17.61
N ASP A 100 -13.68 0.74 17.56
CA ASP A 100 -12.69 0.50 18.61
C ASP A 100 -11.27 0.85 18.11
N PRO A 101 -10.70 1.99 18.53
CA PRO A 101 -9.35 2.40 18.13
C PRO A 101 -8.25 1.50 18.72
N HIS A 102 -8.49 0.88 19.88
CA HIS A 102 -7.52 -0.03 20.49
C HIS A 102 -7.39 -1.30 19.66
N ARG A 103 -8.53 -1.88 19.24
CA ARG A 103 -8.53 -3.05 18.35
C ARG A 103 -7.91 -2.76 16.99
N GLN A 104 -8.19 -1.59 16.39
CA GLN A 104 -7.52 -1.18 15.15
C GLN A 104 -5.99 -1.14 15.31
N LYS A 105 -5.49 -0.51 16.38
CA LYS A 105 -4.05 -0.39 16.63
C LYS A 105 -3.39 -1.77 16.82
N LEU A 106 -4.06 -2.68 17.53
CA LEU A 106 -3.59 -4.06 17.69
C LEU A 106 -3.48 -4.79 16.34
N LEU A 107 -4.45 -4.61 15.44
CA LEU A 107 -4.42 -5.22 14.11
C LEU A 107 -3.31 -4.61 13.24
N GLN A 108 -3.10 -3.29 13.29
CA GLN A 108 -2.00 -2.63 12.59
C GLN A 108 -0.64 -3.17 13.08
N GLN A 109 -0.48 -3.38 14.38
CA GLN A 109 0.73 -3.98 14.95
C GLN A 109 0.90 -5.46 14.54
N ARG A 110 -0.19 -6.22 14.46
CA ARG A 110 -0.16 -7.64 14.04
C ARG A 110 0.23 -7.82 12.58
N TYR A 111 -0.31 -7.00 11.68
CA TYR A 111 -0.16 -7.17 10.23
C TYR A 111 0.92 -6.27 9.59
N GLY A 112 1.52 -5.35 10.35
CA GLY A 112 2.68 -4.57 9.92
C GLY A 112 2.33 -3.46 8.91
N GLN A 113 2.77 -3.61 7.66
CA GLN A 113 2.49 -2.64 6.58
C GLN A 113 1.01 -2.65 6.19
N THR A 114 0.21 -1.95 7.00
CA THR A 114 -1.24 -1.92 6.85
C THR A 114 -1.75 -0.58 6.37
N GLN A 115 -2.72 -0.61 5.47
CA GLN A 115 -3.57 0.53 5.19
C GLN A 115 -4.94 0.28 5.84
N VAL A 116 -5.51 1.29 6.49
CA VAL A 116 -6.83 1.18 7.11
C VAL A 116 -7.84 1.99 6.30
N ILE A 117 -8.98 1.38 6.00
CA ILE A 117 -10.15 2.05 5.46
C ILE A 117 -11.36 1.74 6.35
N GLY A 118 -12.26 2.69 6.45
CA GLY A 118 -13.45 2.57 7.27
C GLY A 118 -14.06 3.94 7.52
N CYS A 119 -15.32 3.96 7.96
CA CYS A 119 -16.08 5.20 8.09
C CYS A 119 -15.41 6.23 9.02
N HIS A 120 -14.79 5.77 10.11
CA HIS A 120 -14.04 6.64 11.03
C HIS A 120 -12.61 6.94 10.56
N SER A 121 -11.99 6.07 9.76
CA SER A 121 -10.60 6.22 9.32
C SER A 121 -10.43 7.19 8.15
N MET A 122 -11.51 7.51 7.43
CA MET A 122 -11.47 8.46 6.30
C MET A 122 -11.23 9.91 6.73
N LYS A 123 -11.48 10.25 8.00
CA LYS A 123 -11.17 11.59 8.54
C LYS A 123 -9.65 11.84 8.61
N ASP A 124 -8.86 10.78 8.83
CA ASP A 124 -7.40 10.88 8.98
C ASP A 124 -6.64 10.73 7.66
N PHE A 125 -7.24 10.10 6.63
CA PHE A 125 -6.59 9.92 5.33
C PHE A 125 -6.32 11.24 4.59
N ASN A 126 -7.13 12.28 4.84
CA ASN A 126 -6.91 13.62 4.28
C ASN A 126 -5.67 14.34 4.85
N HIS A 127 -5.09 13.86 5.96
CA HIS A 127 -3.85 14.41 6.52
C HIS A 127 -2.57 13.69 6.06
N GLY A 128 -2.67 12.53 5.41
CA GLY A 128 -1.52 11.70 5.02
C GLY A 128 -0.93 11.96 3.63
N VAL A 129 -1.52 12.86 2.83
CA VAL A 129 -1.06 13.20 1.47
C VAL A 129 -0.29 14.53 1.44
N SER A 130 0.04 15.12 2.60
CA SER A 130 0.80 16.38 2.68
C SER A 130 2.28 16.12 2.97
N ALA A 131 3.05 16.03 1.88
CA ALA A 131 4.41 16.59 1.76
C ALA A 131 5.47 16.24 2.82
N ASP A 132 5.98 14.99 2.81
CA ASP A 132 7.23 14.69 3.56
C ASP A 132 8.27 13.90 2.73
N SER A 133 8.38 14.22 1.43
CA SER A 133 9.48 13.73 0.59
C SER A 133 9.90 14.75 -0.46
N MET A 134 10.30 15.94 -0.01
CA MET A 134 11.07 16.87 -0.83
C MET A 134 12.15 17.55 0.03
N GLY A 135 13.42 17.29 -0.29
CA GLY A 135 14.47 18.27 -0.04
C GLY A 135 15.49 17.97 1.06
N LYS A 136 16.04 16.75 1.16
CA LYS A 136 17.38 16.57 1.74
C LYS A 136 18.44 16.67 0.64
N LEU A 137 18.56 17.86 0.05
CA LEU A 137 19.68 18.23 -0.83
C LEU A 137 20.81 18.79 0.02
N GLY A 138 22.03 18.33 -0.28
CA GLY A 138 23.20 18.46 0.55
C GLY A 138 23.65 19.91 0.77
N LYS A 139 24.03 20.21 2.01
CA LYS A 139 24.89 21.35 2.32
C LYS A 139 26.30 21.01 1.84
N ILE A 140 26.66 21.51 0.66
CA ILE A 140 28.04 21.53 0.20
C ILE A 140 28.71 22.73 0.86
N SER A 141 29.77 22.41 1.59
CA SER A 141 30.73 23.31 2.21
C SER A 141 31.36 24.25 1.19
N HIS A 142 31.29 25.56 1.43
CA HIS A 142 32.29 26.50 0.93
C HIS A 142 32.75 27.39 2.08
N LYS A 143 33.97 27.13 2.50
CA LYS A 143 34.78 27.95 3.40
C LYS A 143 35.53 28.94 2.50
N GLN A 144 35.35 30.23 2.71
CA GLN A 144 36.32 31.27 2.37
C GLN A 144 36.66 31.99 3.67
#